data_AF-A0A3A4SYY4-F1
#
_entry.id   AF-A0A3A4SYY4-F1
#
_cell.length_a   1.000
_cell.length_b   1.000
_cell.length_c   1.000
_cell.angle_alpha   90.00
_cell.angle_beta   90.00
_cell.angle_gamma   90.00
#
_symmetry.space_group_name_H-M   'P 1'
#
loop_
_entity.id
_entity.type
_entity.pdbx_description
1 polymer ?
#
loop_
_entity_poly.entity_id
_entity_poly.type
_entity_poly.pdbx_seq_one_letter_code
_entity_poly.pdbx_strand_id
1 'polypeptide(L)'
;MTEMLPEVIMDDATIIEAVQFINERVVKIVYKGSLEIGQYVFERFFDNNIQLAGSKIANKPVSFRKLCARPDLKVSRSTLMNMVRVAAQRQFLIDGGINEEAVGYSQLVVLTRLENNEEKLSLARECIDEQLSERKLKLRVQEIRAQSLDLPVTPAVTVKKYLTRVERWVRGMQTPAEMSSRNSINSMAPADKEKILDVAGGLIEDISVISNKLMELVAVLTETPASPETGPPVSPPVSTDA
;
A
#
# COMPACT_ATOMS: atom_id res chain seq x y z
N MET A 1 16.86 49.19 32.21
CA MET A 1 15.67 49.46 31.38
C MET A 1 15.57 48.32 30.39
N THR A 2 14.72 47.33 30.68
CA THR A 2 14.47 46.22 29.78
C THR A 2 13.39 46.70 28.82
N GLU A 3 13.78 47.10 27.61
CA GLU A 3 12.81 47.31 26.53
C GLU A 3 12.10 45.98 26.29
N MET A 4 10.82 45.88 26.67
CA MET A 4 9.98 44.80 26.20
C MET A 4 9.67 45.09 24.73
N LEU A 5 10.18 44.24 23.85
CA LEU A 5 9.80 44.25 22.44
C LEU A 5 8.27 44.13 22.34
N PRO A 6 7.62 44.93 21.47
CA PRO A 6 6.17 44.88 21.32
C PRO A 6 5.74 43.48 20.87
N GLU A 7 4.74 42.93 21.54
CA GLU A 7 4.13 41.64 21.22
C GLU A 7 3.34 41.83 19.91
N VAL A 8 3.96 41.51 18.77
CA VAL A 8 3.30 41.54 17.47
C VAL A 8 2.40 40.31 17.39
N ILE A 9 1.14 40.48 17.75
CA ILE A 9 0.10 39.45 17.61
C ILE A 9 -0.28 39.40 16.12
N MET A 10 0.30 38.45 15.38
CA MET A 10 -0.15 38.11 14.03
C MET A 10 -1.45 37.31 14.12
N ASP A 11 -2.39 37.55 13.21
CA ASP A 11 -3.60 36.75 13.13
C ASP A 11 -3.31 35.31 12.66
N ASP A 12 -4.20 34.38 13.04
CA ASP A 12 -4.08 32.95 12.73
C ASP A 12 -4.02 32.69 11.21
N ALA A 13 -4.65 33.53 10.39
CA ALA A 13 -4.64 33.36 8.95
C ALA A 13 -3.24 33.58 8.36
N THR A 14 -2.52 34.59 8.87
CA THR A 14 -1.13 34.87 8.46
C THR A 14 -0.18 33.76 8.89
N ILE A 15 -0.41 33.15 10.07
CA ILE A 15 0.35 31.98 10.53
C ILE A 15 0.09 30.77 9.63
N ILE A 16 -1.17 30.50 9.27
CA ILE A 16 -1.54 29.41 8.36
C ILE A 16 -0.88 29.60 6.99
N GLU A 17 -0.91 30.82 6.43
CA GLU A 17 -0.27 31.14 5.15
C GLU A 17 1.25 30.92 5.22
N ALA A 18 1.91 31.40 6.28
CA ALA A 18 3.35 31.20 6.46
C ALA A 18 3.71 29.71 6.56
N VAL A 19 2.92 28.91 7.29
CA VAL A 19 3.11 27.46 7.40
C VAL A 19 2.93 26.78 6.03
N GLN A 20 1.91 27.15 5.27
CA GLN A 20 1.69 26.64 3.91
C GLN A 20 2.89 26.97 3.00
N PHE A 21 3.32 28.23 2.99
CA PHE A 21 4.46 28.68 2.20
C PHE A 21 5.76 27.94 2.54
N ILE A 22 6.08 27.79 3.83
CA ILE A 22 7.27 27.06 4.29
C ILE A 22 7.17 25.60 3.86
N ASN A 23 6.03 24.95 4.10
CA ASN A 23 5.84 23.54 3.78
C ASN A 23 6.00 23.29 2.27
N GLU A 24 5.41 24.13 1.41
CA GLU A 24 5.58 24.01 -0.04
C GLU A 24 7.04 24.11 -0.48
N ARG A 25 7.83 24.99 0.14
CA ARG A 25 9.24 25.21 -0.22
C ARG A 25 10.13 24.10 0.30
N VAL A 26 9.90 23.65 1.53
CA VAL A 26 10.58 22.48 2.09
C VAL A 26 10.30 21.26 1.22
N VAL A 27 9.04 21.01 0.87
CA VAL A 27 8.68 19.90 -0.03
C VAL A 27 9.41 20.01 -1.35
N LYS A 28 9.39 21.16 -2.03
CA LYS A 28 10.06 21.35 -3.32
C LYS A 28 11.58 21.15 -3.24
N ILE A 29 12.25 21.74 -2.24
CA ILE A 29 13.71 21.66 -2.08
C ILE A 29 14.13 20.25 -1.71
N VAL A 30 13.48 19.64 -0.71
CA VAL A 30 13.81 18.29 -0.25
C VAL A 30 13.48 17.26 -1.33
N TYR A 31 12.37 17.41 -2.05
CA TYR A 31 11.98 16.52 -3.13
C TYR A 31 13.00 16.56 -4.27
N LYS A 32 13.26 17.75 -4.83
CA LYS A 32 14.18 17.92 -5.94
C LYS A 32 15.59 17.47 -5.57
N GLY A 33 16.09 17.85 -4.40
CA GLY A 33 17.38 17.40 -3.89
C GLY A 33 17.45 15.88 -3.71
N SER A 34 16.37 15.25 -3.23
CA SER A 34 16.30 13.79 -3.09
C SER A 34 16.34 13.08 -4.44
N LEU A 35 15.67 13.61 -5.46
CA LEU A 35 15.70 13.06 -6.82
C LEU A 35 17.09 13.20 -7.45
N GLU A 36 17.71 14.38 -7.34
CA GLU A 36 19.05 14.63 -7.89
C GLU A 36 20.11 13.72 -7.26
N ILE A 37 20.10 13.60 -5.92
CA ILE A 37 21.00 12.69 -5.20
C ILE A 37 20.72 11.23 -5.60
N GLY A 38 19.45 10.85 -5.66
CA GLY A 38 19.03 9.51 -6.07
C GLY A 38 19.52 9.15 -7.46
N GLN A 39 19.35 10.06 -8.43
CA GLN A 39 19.77 9.90 -9.82
C GLN A 39 21.29 9.80 -9.93
N TYR A 40 22.03 10.69 -9.27
CA TYR A 40 23.50 10.65 -9.26
C TYR A 40 24.03 9.30 -8.76
N VAL A 41 23.45 8.79 -7.67
CA VAL A 41 23.87 7.50 -7.12
C VAL A 41 23.41 6.33 -7.99
N PHE A 42 22.21 6.40 -8.56
CA PHE A 42 21.68 5.38 -9.47
C PHE A 42 22.56 5.24 -10.73
N GLU A 43 22.99 6.34 -11.33
CA GLU A 43 23.90 6.34 -12.47
C GLU A 43 25.28 5.79 -12.10
N ARG A 44 25.90 6.33 -11.04
CA ARG A 44 27.32 6.07 -10.74
C ARG A 44 27.62 4.76 -10.01
N PHE A 45 26.64 4.24 -9.28
CA PHE A 45 26.84 3.04 -8.45
C PHE A 45 25.98 1.87 -8.89
N PHE A 46 24.94 2.09 -9.69
CA PHE A 46 24.04 1.05 -10.16
C PHE A 46 23.95 0.97 -11.69
N ASP A 47 24.72 1.79 -12.43
CA ASP A 47 24.79 1.79 -13.90
C ASP A 47 23.40 1.86 -14.57
N ASN A 48 22.49 2.66 -13.99
CA ASN A 48 21.09 2.75 -14.42
C ASN A 48 20.32 1.41 -14.42
N ASN A 49 20.80 0.42 -13.67
CA ASN A 49 20.17 -0.90 -13.60
C ASN A 49 19.08 -0.94 -12.52
N ILE A 50 17.83 -0.85 -12.97
CA ILE A 50 16.63 -0.87 -12.11
C ILE A 50 16.57 -2.14 -11.25
N GLN A 51 16.90 -3.30 -11.81
CA GLN A 51 16.88 -4.57 -11.06
C GLN A 51 17.90 -4.56 -9.93
N LEU A 52 19.11 -4.05 -10.20
CA LEU A 52 20.16 -3.93 -9.21
C LEU A 52 19.80 -2.92 -8.12
N ALA A 53 19.14 -1.80 -8.47
CA ALA A 53 18.61 -0.83 -7.51
C ALA A 53 17.45 -1.40 -6.66
N GLY A 54 16.60 -2.25 -7.23
CA GLY A 54 15.51 -2.95 -6.55
C GLY A 54 15.93 -4.15 -5.69
N SER A 55 17.09 -4.76 -5.97
CA SER A 55 17.53 -6.01 -5.35
C SER A 55 17.72 -5.97 -3.82
N LYS A 56 17.81 -7.15 -3.19
CA LYS A 56 18.13 -7.30 -1.76
C LYS A 56 19.53 -6.77 -1.42
N ILE A 57 19.75 -6.41 -0.15
CA ILE A 57 21.02 -5.84 0.36
C ILE A 57 22.25 -6.69 -0.02
N ALA A 58 22.13 -8.01 0.04
CA ALA A 58 23.20 -8.95 -0.28
C ALA A 58 23.74 -8.79 -1.71
N ASN A 59 22.90 -8.31 -2.63
CA ASN A 59 23.22 -8.17 -4.05
C ASN A 59 23.65 -6.74 -4.44
N LYS A 60 23.80 -5.84 -3.45
CA LYS A 60 24.19 -4.45 -3.72
C LYS A 60 25.68 -4.33 -4.03
N PRO A 61 26.07 -3.44 -4.98
CA PRO A 61 27.46 -3.18 -5.31
C PRO A 61 28.31 -2.85 -4.08
N VAL A 62 29.52 -3.40 -4.05
CA VAL A 62 30.49 -3.15 -2.97
C VAL A 62 30.82 -1.65 -2.87
N SER A 63 30.91 -0.97 -4.01
CA SER A 63 31.10 0.48 -4.10
C SER A 63 30.02 1.27 -3.35
N PHE A 64 28.74 0.90 -3.50
CA PHE A 64 27.64 1.54 -2.77
C PHE A 64 27.73 1.29 -1.27
N ARG A 65 28.12 0.08 -0.84
CA ARG A 65 28.34 -0.21 0.59
C ARG A 65 29.46 0.65 1.18
N LYS A 66 30.55 0.85 0.44
CA LYS A 66 31.65 1.73 0.83
C LYS A 66 31.20 3.19 0.94
N LEU A 67 30.39 3.68 0.00
CA LEU A 67 29.78 5.02 0.07
C LEU A 67 28.97 5.17 1.36
N CYS A 68 28.09 4.21 1.67
CA CYS A 68 27.25 4.29 2.87
C CYS A 68 27.99 4.16 4.20
N ALA A 69 29.25 3.71 4.19
CA ALA A 69 30.10 3.60 5.39
C ALA A 69 30.89 4.89 5.68
N ARG A 70 30.82 5.90 4.81
CA ARG A 70 31.51 7.18 4.97
C ARG A 70 30.92 7.98 6.13
N PRO A 71 31.72 8.36 7.15
CA PRO A 71 31.22 9.07 8.33
C PRO A 71 30.81 10.53 8.04
N ASP A 72 31.31 11.10 6.94
CA ASP A 72 30.98 12.45 6.46
C ASP A 72 29.68 12.50 5.64
N LEU A 73 29.10 11.34 5.30
CA LEU A 73 27.82 11.28 4.58
C LEU A 73 26.69 11.81 5.46
N LYS A 74 26.00 12.87 4.97
CA LYS A 74 24.93 13.56 5.73
C LYS A 74 23.58 12.86 5.70
N VAL A 75 23.45 11.79 4.92
CA VAL A 75 22.23 11.02 4.78
C VAL A 75 22.45 9.59 5.22
N SER A 76 21.45 9.02 5.90
CA SER A 76 21.51 7.62 6.28
C SER A 76 21.51 6.72 5.04
N ARG A 77 22.02 5.50 5.18
CA ARG A 77 21.97 4.47 4.14
C ARG A 77 20.54 4.19 3.66
N SER A 78 19.55 4.15 4.57
CA SER A 78 18.16 3.87 4.21
C SER A 78 17.55 5.03 3.43
N THR A 79 17.80 6.27 3.85
CA THR A 79 17.39 7.49 3.13
C THR A 79 17.97 7.49 1.71
N LEU A 80 19.27 7.23 1.59
CA LEU A 80 19.94 7.22 0.30
C LEU A 80 19.41 6.10 -0.62
N MET A 81 19.13 4.92 -0.08
CA MET A 81 18.54 3.82 -0.85
C MET A 81 17.12 4.16 -1.31
N ASN A 82 16.32 4.88 -0.51
CA ASN A 82 15.00 5.35 -0.93
C ASN A 82 15.11 6.34 -2.10
N MET A 83 16.04 7.29 -2.03
CA MET A 83 16.33 8.23 -3.13
C MET A 83 16.66 7.51 -4.43
N VAL A 84 17.58 6.53 -4.36
CA VAL A 84 17.96 5.70 -5.52
C VAL A 84 16.78 4.90 -6.08
N ARG A 85 15.93 4.31 -5.23
CA ARG A 85 14.78 3.54 -5.69
C ARG A 85 13.71 4.40 -6.34
N VAL A 86 13.48 5.60 -5.82
CA VAL A 86 12.56 6.56 -6.43
C VAL A 86 13.09 6.98 -7.80
N ALA A 87 14.39 7.31 -7.91
CA ALA A 87 15.02 7.61 -9.19
C ALA A 87 14.90 6.45 -10.20
N ALA A 88 15.14 5.21 -9.76
CA ALA A 88 15.10 4.03 -10.62
C ALA A 88 13.70 3.72 -11.21
N GLN A 89 12.61 4.02 -10.50
CA GLN A 89 11.25 3.81 -11.03
C GLN A 89 10.69 5.02 -11.79
N ARG A 90 11.41 6.14 -11.80
CA ARG A 90 10.93 7.41 -12.34
C ARG A 90 10.53 7.31 -13.81
N GLN A 91 11.43 6.77 -14.62
CA GLN A 91 11.19 6.59 -16.06
C GLN A 91 9.97 5.69 -16.30
N PHE A 92 9.83 4.61 -15.52
CA PHE A 92 8.67 3.71 -15.62
C PHE A 92 7.34 4.42 -15.34
N LEU A 93 7.30 5.31 -14.34
CA LEU A 93 6.08 6.09 -14.03
C LEU A 93 5.77 7.09 -15.15
N ILE A 94 6.79 7.80 -15.67
CA ILE A 94 6.65 8.76 -16.77
C ILE A 94 6.15 8.06 -18.04
N ASP A 95 6.78 6.95 -18.41
CA ASP A 95 6.39 6.13 -19.58
C ASP A 95 4.96 5.58 -19.43
N GLY A 96 4.52 5.32 -18.20
CA GLY A 96 3.15 4.91 -17.85
C GLY A 96 2.13 6.06 -17.78
N GLY A 97 2.54 7.28 -18.14
CA GLY A 97 1.68 8.47 -18.17
C GLY A 97 1.40 9.09 -16.80
N ILE A 98 2.20 8.77 -15.78
CA ILE A 98 2.05 9.34 -14.43
C ILE A 98 2.80 10.67 -14.36
N ASN A 99 2.10 11.74 -14.02
CA ASN A 99 2.74 12.99 -13.63
C ASN A 99 3.35 12.83 -12.23
N GLU A 100 4.65 12.59 -12.15
CA GLU A 100 5.36 12.41 -10.89
C GLU A 100 5.32 13.63 -9.97
N GLU A 101 5.13 14.84 -10.49
CA GLU A 101 5.03 16.05 -9.66
C GLU A 101 3.71 16.10 -8.88
N ALA A 102 2.70 15.35 -9.34
CA ALA A 102 1.43 15.18 -8.64
C ALA A 102 1.52 14.14 -7.50
N VAL A 103 2.63 13.41 -7.38
CA VAL A 103 2.85 12.39 -6.35
C VAL A 103 3.90 12.88 -5.36
N GLY A 104 3.53 12.97 -4.09
CA GLY A 104 4.46 13.35 -3.03
C GLY A 104 5.62 12.37 -2.90
N TYR A 105 6.80 12.86 -2.51
CA TYR A 105 8.00 12.03 -2.38
C TYR A 105 7.80 10.80 -1.48
N SER A 106 7.11 10.96 -0.35
CA SER A 106 6.88 9.84 0.57
C SER A 106 5.98 8.77 -0.06
N GLN A 107 5.00 9.16 -0.88
CA GLN A 107 4.16 8.24 -1.64
C GLN A 107 5.01 7.50 -2.70
N LEU A 108 5.87 8.20 -3.44
CA LEU A 108 6.81 7.58 -4.38
C LEU A 108 7.69 6.54 -3.68
N VAL A 109 8.23 6.86 -2.49
CA VAL A 109 9.00 5.91 -1.68
C VAL A 109 8.18 4.66 -1.34
N VAL A 110 6.89 4.82 -1.00
CA VAL A 110 6.00 3.68 -0.72
C VAL A 110 5.78 2.83 -1.98
N LEU A 111 5.58 3.45 -3.14
CA LEU A 111 5.42 2.76 -4.43
C LEU A 111 6.65 1.93 -4.84
N THR A 112 7.86 2.29 -4.37
CA THR A 112 9.08 1.50 -4.65
C THR A 112 9.03 0.04 -4.15
N ARG A 113 8.05 -0.29 -3.31
CA ARG A 113 7.84 -1.64 -2.77
C ARG A 113 7.10 -2.58 -3.73
N LEU A 114 6.50 -2.03 -4.79
CA LEU A 114 5.86 -2.80 -5.86
C LEU A 114 6.83 -2.98 -7.04
N GLU A 115 6.58 -4.01 -7.84
CA GLU A 115 7.27 -4.21 -9.11
C GLU A 115 6.82 -3.16 -10.14
N ASN A 116 7.63 -2.90 -11.15
CA ASN A 116 7.30 -1.97 -12.22
C ASN A 116 6.34 -2.65 -13.22
N ASN A 117 5.04 -2.64 -12.89
CA ASN A 117 3.96 -3.26 -13.65
C ASN A 117 2.70 -2.38 -13.65
N GLU A 118 1.64 -2.82 -14.35
CA GLU A 118 0.39 -2.06 -14.45
C GLU A 118 -0.30 -1.85 -13.08
N GLU A 119 -0.15 -2.77 -12.12
CA GLU A 119 -0.71 -2.59 -10.77
C GLU A 119 -0.10 -1.37 -10.06
N LYS A 120 1.22 -1.16 -10.21
CA LYS A 120 1.87 0.06 -9.70
C LYS A 120 1.33 1.31 -10.38
N LEU A 121 1.14 1.28 -11.71
CA LEU A 121 0.63 2.43 -12.45
C LEU A 121 -0.80 2.76 -12.04
N SER A 122 -1.66 1.75 -11.93
CA SER A 122 -3.04 1.88 -11.44
C SER A 122 -3.08 2.50 -10.04
N LEU A 123 -2.28 1.99 -9.10
CA LEU A 123 -2.21 2.54 -7.75
C LEU A 123 -1.63 3.96 -7.71
N ALA A 124 -0.71 4.30 -8.61
CA ALA A 124 -0.20 5.66 -8.73
C ALA A 124 -1.28 6.64 -9.22
N ARG A 125 -2.13 6.23 -10.18
CA ARG A 125 -3.29 7.02 -10.63
C ARG A 125 -4.31 7.20 -9.50
N GLU A 126 -4.69 6.10 -8.83
CA GLU A 126 -5.57 6.13 -7.64
C GLU A 126 -5.02 7.10 -6.57
N CYS A 127 -3.70 7.08 -6.35
CA CYS A 127 -3.05 7.98 -5.40
C CYS A 127 -3.20 9.47 -5.75
N ILE A 128 -3.18 9.82 -7.04
CA ILE A 128 -3.36 11.18 -7.54
C ILE A 128 -4.84 11.57 -7.48
N ASP A 129 -5.71 10.73 -8.04
CA ASP A 129 -7.13 11.00 -8.21
C ASP A 129 -7.86 11.11 -6.86
N GLU A 130 -7.54 10.20 -5.92
CA GLU A 130 -8.18 10.17 -4.60
C GLU A 130 -7.36 10.89 -3.51
N GLN A 131 -6.22 11.50 -3.87
CA GLN A 131 -5.29 12.13 -2.93
C GLN A 131 -4.95 11.23 -1.73
N LEU A 132 -4.61 9.97 -2.00
CA LEU A 132 -4.40 8.97 -0.95
C LEU A 132 -3.32 9.41 0.04
N SER A 133 -3.64 9.41 1.33
CA SER A 133 -2.63 9.61 2.37
C SER A 133 -1.58 8.50 2.35
N GLU A 134 -0.35 8.81 2.78
CA GLU A 134 0.74 7.82 2.85
C GLU A 134 0.34 6.56 3.63
N ARG A 135 -0.49 6.71 4.67
CA ARG A 135 -1.03 5.59 5.46
C ARG A 135 -1.91 4.67 4.62
N LYS A 136 -2.87 5.24 3.86
CA LYS A 136 -3.75 4.44 2.97
C LYS A 136 -2.94 3.75 1.89
N LEU A 137 -2.01 4.48 1.26
CA LEU A 137 -1.15 3.92 0.23
C LEU A 137 -0.29 2.74 0.74
N LYS A 138 0.26 2.84 1.96
CA LYS A 138 1.01 1.72 2.59
C LYS A 138 0.15 0.47 2.75
N LEU A 139 -1.12 0.63 3.13
CA LEU A 139 -2.05 -0.50 3.26
C LEU A 139 -2.32 -1.14 1.89
N ARG A 140 -2.62 -0.35 0.86
CA ARG A 140 -2.85 -0.83 -0.51
C ARG A 140 -1.64 -1.58 -1.07
N VAL A 141 -0.43 -1.04 -0.89
CA VAL A 141 0.82 -1.71 -1.27
C VAL A 141 1.00 -3.03 -0.52
N GLN A 142 0.68 -3.08 0.77
CA GLN A 142 0.76 -4.32 1.54
C GLN A 142 -0.25 -5.37 1.04
N GLU A 143 -1.45 -4.95 0.68
CA GLU A 143 -2.48 -5.81 0.10
C GLU A 143 -2.05 -6.42 -1.23
N ILE A 144 -1.49 -5.61 -2.14
CA ILE A 144 -0.98 -6.08 -3.43
C ILE A 144 0.15 -7.09 -3.22
N ARG A 145 1.13 -6.76 -2.37
CA ARG A 145 2.26 -7.67 -2.11
C ARG A 145 1.84 -8.99 -1.45
N ALA A 146 0.81 -8.97 -0.62
CA ALA A 146 0.24 -10.19 -0.04
C ALA A 146 -0.49 -11.06 -1.09
N GLN A 147 -0.92 -10.46 -2.21
CA GLN A 147 -1.52 -11.18 -3.33
C GLN A 147 -0.44 -11.79 -4.23
N SER A 148 0.65 -11.07 -4.52
CA SER A 148 1.73 -11.51 -5.43
C SER A 148 2.64 -12.61 -4.88
N LEU A 149 2.63 -12.88 -3.56
CA LEU A 149 3.50 -13.87 -2.90
C LEU A 149 2.99 -15.32 -2.98
N ASP A 150 1.86 -15.59 -3.64
CA ASP A 150 1.34 -16.96 -3.78
C ASP A 150 1.69 -17.59 -5.14
N LEU A 151 2.61 -18.57 -5.06
CA LEU A 151 2.71 -19.80 -5.85
C LEU A 151 1.34 -20.40 -6.27
N PRO A 152 1.27 -21.32 -7.27
CA PRO A 152 0.05 -21.62 -8.04
C PRO A 152 -1.15 -21.83 -7.14
N VAL A 153 -2.07 -20.87 -7.21
CA VAL A 153 -3.18 -20.75 -6.27
C VAL A 153 -4.17 -21.87 -6.59
N THR A 154 -4.15 -22.93 -5.79
CA THR A 154 -5.23 -23.92 -5.85
C THR A 154 -6.54 -23.24 -5.45
N PRO A 155 -7.70 -23.66 -5.98
CA PRO A 155 -9.00 -23.09 -5.61
C PRO A 155 -9.22 -22.99 -4.10
N ALA A 156 -8.69 -23.95 -3.33
CA ALA A 156 -8.72 -23.94 -1.87
C ALA A 156 -8.00 -22.74 -1.23
N VAL A 157 -6.86 -22.30 -1.79
CA VAL A 157 -6.11 -21.14 -1.29
C VAL A 157 -6.85 -19.84 -1.61
N THR A 158 -7.45 -19.73 -2.80
CA THR A 158 -8.30 -18.58 -3.19
C THR A 158 -9.50 -18.44 -2.26
N VAL A 159 -10.21 -19.55 -2.01
CA VAL A 159 -11.36 -19.59 -1.10
C VAL A 159 -10.94 -19.22 0.32
N LYS A 160 -9.84 -19.78 0.85
CA LYS A 160 -9.32 -19.45 2.18
C LYS A 160 -8.95 -17.97 2.31
N LYS A 161 -8.34 -17.37 1.29
CA LYS A 161 -8.01 -15.94 1.24
C LYS A 161 -9.25 -15.06 1.22
N TYR A 162 -10.26 -15.42 0.42
CA TYR A 162 -11.55 -14.73 0.40
C TYR A 162 -12.22 -14.77 1.78
N LEU A 163 -12.30 -15.95 2.41
CA LEU A 163 -12.87 -16.11 3.76
C LEU A 163 -12.11 -15.30 4.82
N THR A 164 -10.78 -15.29 4.77
CA THR A 164 -9.94 -14.51 5.69
C THR A 164 -10.16 -12.99 5.50
N ARG A 165 -10.43 -12.54 4.27
CA ARG A 165 -10.74 -11.13 3.97
C ARG A 165 -12.10 -10.74 4.54
N VAL A 166 -13.13 -11.57 4.34
CA VAL A 166 -14.47 -11.36 4.90
C VAL A 166 -14.41 -11.37 6.43
N GLU A 167 -13.73 -12.34 7.03
CA GLU A 167 -13.56 -12.41 8.49
C GLU A 167 -12.88 -11.16 9.06
N ARG A 168 -11.81 -10.68 8.42
CA ARG A 168 -11.10 -9.46 8.86
C ARG A 168 -11.98 -8.22 8.73
N TRP A 169 -12.75 -8.12 7.66
CA TRP A 169 -13.69 -7.02 7.46
C TRP A 169 -14.76 -7.02 8.55
N VAL A 170 -15.37 -8.18 8.84
CA VAL A 170 -16.36 -8.34 9.92
C VAL A 170 -15.77 -8.01 11.29
N ARG A 171 -14.56 -8.51 11.60
CA ARG A 171 -13.88 -8.20 12.88
C ARG A 171 -13.43 -6.75 13.00
N GLY A 172 -13.15 -6.10 11.86
CA GLY A 172 -12.73 -4.70 11.79
C GLY A 172 -13.88 -3.71 11.90
N MET A 173 -15.13 -4.15 11.70
CA MET A 173 -16.32 -3.37 11.97
C MET A 173 -16.56 -3.30 13.48
N GLN A 174 -15.79 -2.46 14.16
CA GLN A 174 -16.14 -2.01 15.50
C GLN A 174 -17.09 -0.82 15.37
N THR A 175 -18.31 -0.98 15.84
CA THR A 175 -19.23 0.15 16.00
C THR A 175 -18.70 1.02 17.13
N PRO A 176 -18.36 2.30 16.87
CA PRO A 176 -17.96 3.23 17.93
C PRO A 176 -19.00 3.22 19.06
N ALA A 177 -18.56 3.26 20.32
CA ALA A 177 -19.49 3.22 21.46
C ALA A 177 -20.54 4.34 21.40
N GLU A 178 -20.17 5.48 20.82
CA GLU A 178 -21.04 6.64 20.58
C GLU A 178 -22.14 6.38 19.55
N MET A 179 -21.92 5.48 18.57
CA MET A 179 -22.89 5.09 17.55
C MET A 179 -23.90 4.05 18.06
N SER A 180 -23.65 3.44 19.22
CA SER A 180 -24.58 2.51 19.88
C SER A 180 -25.47 3.21 20.92
N SER A 181 -25.23 4.50 21.19
CA SER A 181 -25.99 5.29 22.16
C SER A 181 -27.30 5.79 21.56
N ARG A 182 -28.42 5.29 22.09
CA ARG A 182 -29.77 5.74 21.71
C ARG A 182 -29.97 7.25 21.89
N ASN A 183 -29.33 7.83 22.90
CA ASN A 183 -29.41 9.26 23.18
C ASN A 183 -28.69 10.09 22.11
N SER A 184 -27.51 9.62 21.66
CA SER A 184 -26.72 10.28 20.62
C SER A 184 -27.41 10.19 19.25
N ILE A 185 -28.04 9.06 18.95
CA ILE A 185 -28.85 8.89 17.72
C ILE A 185 -30.08 9.80 17.77
N ASN A 186 -30.76 9.87 18.91
CA ASN A 186 -31.98 10.67 19.04
C ASN A 186 -31.73 12.17 18.91
N SER A 187 -30.56 12.68 19.30
CA SER A 187 -30.20 14.09 19.17
C SER A 187 -29.78 14.51 17.75
N MET A 188 -29.66 13.59 16.79
CA MET A 188 -29.34 13.93 15.40
C MET A 188 -30.52 14.60 14.69
N ALA A 189 -30.21 15.47 13.73
CA ALA A 189 -31.20 16.10 12.86
C ALA A 189 -31.93 15.02 12.01
N PRO A 190 -33.23 15.20 11.71
CA PRO A 190 -34.00 14.22 10.93
C PRO A 190 -33.39 13.88 9.57
N ALA A 191 -32.85 14.88 8.86
CA ALA A 191 -32.22 14.70 7.55
C ALA A 191 -30.94 13.84 7.62
N ASP A 192 -30.17 13.94 8.72
CA ASP A 192 -28.97 13.12 8.91
C ASP A 192 -29.34 11.68 9.27
N LYS A 193 -30.42 11.49 10.05
CA LYS A 193 -30.97 10.15 10.35
C LYS A 193 -31.41 9.43 9.08
N GLU A 194 -32.09 10.13 8.18
CA GLU A 194 -32.56 9.56 6.91
C GLU A 194 -31.39 9.13 6.01
N LYS A 195 -30.35 9.97 5.87
CA LYS A 195 -29.13 9.61 5.14
C LYS A 195 -28.41 8.41 5.74
N ILE A 196 -28.30 8.35 7.07
CA ILE A 196 -27.67 7.21 7.77
C ILE A 196 -28.49 5.94 7.55
N LEU A 197 -29.83 6.03 7.56
CA LEU A 197 -30.71 4.89 7.29
C LEU A 197 -30.55 4.37 5.87
N ASP A 198 -30.46 5.25 4.88
CA ASP A 198 -30.25 4.89 3.48
C ASP A 198 -28.91 4.14 3.29
N VAL A 199 -27.82 4.70 3.82
CA VAL A 199 -26.50 4.07 3.78
C VAL A 199 -26.49 2.74 4.54
N ALA A 200 -27.14 2.66 5.71
CA ALA A 200 -27.25 1.43 6.47
C ALA A 200 -28.07 0.36 5.72
N GLY A 201 -29.10 0.76 4.99
CA GLY A 201 -29.90 -0.12 4.13
C GLY A 201 -29.05 -0.75 3.03
N GLY A 202 -28.30 0.06 2.28
CA GLY A 202 -27.38 -0.44 1.24
C GLY A 202 -26.33 -1.41 1.79
N LEU A 203 -25.76 -1.12 2.96
CA LEU A 203 -24.81 -2.03 3.62
C LEU A 203 -25.43 -3.38 4.01
N ILE A 204 -26.70 -3.38 4.45
CA ILE A 204 -27.41 -4.63 4.78
C ILE A 204 -27.63 -5.48 3.51
N GLU A 205 -27.99 -4.84 2.39
CA GLU A 205 -28.14 -5.54 1.11
C GLU A 205 -26.83 -6.17 0.65
N ASP A 206 -25.73 -5.41 0.69
CA ASP A 206 -24.39 -5.91 0.34
C ASP A 206 -23.95 -7.09 1.24
N ILE A 207 -24.18 -6.99 2.56
CA ILE A 207 -23.91 -8.08 3.51
C ILE A 207 -24.74 -9.32 3.17
N SER A 208 -25.99 -9.13 2.76
CA SER A 208 -26.90 -10.24 2.41
C SER A 208 -26.42 -10.98 1.17
N VAL A 209 -25.93 -10.25 0.15
CA VAL A 209 -25.30 -10.84 -1.04
C VAL A 209 -24.05 -11.64 -0.66
N ILE A 210 -23.20 -11.11 0.22
CA ILE A 210 -22.00 -11.81 0.70
C ILE A 210 -22.39 -13.07 1.48
N SER A 211 -23.39 -12.98 2.36
CA SER A 211 -23.90 -14.10 3.14
C SER A 211 -24.41 -15.24 2.26
N ASN A 212 -25.21 -14.92 1.23
CA ASN A 212 -25.72 -15.91 0.27
C ASN A 212 -24.58 -16.63 -0.47
N LYS A 213 -23.56 -15.90 -0.93
CA LYS A 213 -22.37 -16.50 -1.57
C LYS A 213 -21.59 -17.42 -0.63
N LEU A 214 -21.52 -17.09 0.66
CA LEU A 214 -20.89 -17.96 1.66
C LEU A 214 -21.70 -19.23 1.91
N MET A 215 -23.03 -19.13 1.93
CA MET A 215 -23.92 -20.29 2.05
C MET A 215 -23.81 -21.22 0.84
N GLU A 216 -23.78 -20.67 -0.38
CA GLU A 216 -23.52 -21.44 -1.61
C GLU A 216 -22.18 -22.16 -1.55
N LEU A 217 -21.13 -21.47 -1.10
CA LEU A 217 -19.81 -22.07 -0.93
C LEU A 217 -19.83 -23.21 0.09
N VAL A 218 -20.53 -23.05 1.22
CA VAL A 218 -20.69 -24.12 2.21
C VAL A 218 -21.39 -25.33 1.58
N ALA A 219 -22.50 -25.12 0.86
CA ALA A 219 -23.22 -26.19 0.19
C ALA A 219 -22.32 -26.99 -0.77
N VAL A 220 -21.58 -26.29 -1.64
CA VAL A 220 -20.62 -26.91 -2.58
C VAL A 220 -19.56 -27.74 -1.84
N LEU A 221 -19.03 -27.21 -0.73
CA LEU A 221 -18.01 -27.89 0.07
C LEU A 221 -18.55 -29.11 0.84
N THR A 222 -19.84 -29.12 1.19
CA THR A 222 -20.49 -30.23 1.91
C THR A 222 -21.08 -31.30 1.00
N GLU A 223 -21.48 -30.95 -0.23
CA GLU A 223 -22.10 -31.87 -1.20
C GLU A 223 -21.09 -32.65 -2.05
N THR A 224 -19.82 -32.23 -2.07
CA THR A 224 -18.78 -32.92 -2.84
C THR A 224 -18.20 -34.10 -2.03
N PRO A 225 -18.55 -35.37 -2.30
CA PRO A 225 -17.93 -36.50 -1.60
C PRO A 225 -16.44 -36.54 -1.92
N ALA A 226 -15.62 -36.82 -0.91
CA ALA A 226 -14.19 -37.07 -1.11
C ALA A 226 -14.02 -38.15 -2.18
N SER A 227 -13.29 -37.83 -3.26
CA SER A 227 -12.94 -38.84 -4.26
C SER A 227 -12.28 -40.03 -3.55
N PRO A 228 -12.71 -41.28 -3.82
CA PRO A 228 -12.08 -42.44 -3.22
C PRO A 228 -10.59 -42.40 -3.54
N GLU A 229 -9.75 -42.41 -2.51
CA GLU A 229 -8.31 -42.51 -2.66
C GLU A 229 -8.01 -43.70 -3.58
N THR A 230 -7.51 -43.41 -4.78
CA THR A 230 -7.04 -44.43 -5.69
C THR A 230 -5.94 -45.20 -4.96
N GLY A 231 -6.25 -46.44 -4.57
CA GLY A 231 -5.32 -47.32 -3.90
C GLY A 231 -4.00 -47.46 -4.66
N PRO A 232 -2.91 -47.83 -3.96
CA PRO A 232 -1.58 -47.88 -4.55
C PRO A 232 -1.59 -48.73 -5.83
N PRO A 233 -0.85 -48.30 -6.86
CA PRO A 233 -0.84 -48.96 -8.16
C PRO A 233 -0.45 -50.43 -7.98
N VAL A 234 -1.35 -51.33 -8.42
CA VAL A 234 -1.10 -52.77 -8.45
C VAL A 234 0.11 -52.99 -9.36
N SER A 235 1.22 -53.44 -8.78
CA SER A 235 2.43 -53.78 -9.52
C SER A 235 2.11 -54.81 -10.60
N PRO A 236 2.57 -54.62 -11.85
CA PRO A 236 2.35 -55.58 -12.90
C PRO A 236 3.05 -56.91 -12.58
N PRO A 237 2.46 -58.06 -12.98
CA PRO A 237 3.05 -59.37 -12.73
C PRO A 237 4.41 -59.46 -13.44
N VAL A 238 5.43 -59.85 -12.68
CA VAL A 238 6.77 -60.16 -13.19
C VAL A 238 6.64 -61.44 -14.02
N SER A 239 6.70 -61.29 -15.35
CA SER A 239 6.83 -62.42 -16.27
C SER A 239 8.24 -63.02 -16.11
N THR A 240 8.33 -64.13 -15.39
CA THR A 240 9.44 -65.07 -15.50
C THR A 240 9.15 -66.00 -16.67
N ASP A 241 9.85 -65.79 -17.79
CA ASP A 241 10.06 -66.83 -18.81
C ASP A 241 11.57 -67.03 -18.99
N ALA A 242 11.89 -68.29 -19.26
CA ALA A 242 13.16 -68.99 -19.08
C ALA A 242 14.27 -68.67 -20.09
#